data_AF-A0A0A9YJK9-F1
#
_entry.id   AF-A0A0A9YJK9-F1
#
_cell.length_a   1.000
_cell.length_b   1.000
_cell.length_c   1.000
_cell.angle_alpha   90.00
_cell.angle_beta   90.00
_cell.angle_gamma   90.00
#
_symmetry.space_group_name_H-M   'P 1'
#
loop_
_entity.id
_entity.type
_entity.pdbx_description
1 polymer ?
#
loop_
_entity_poly.entity_id
_entity_poly.type
_entity_poly.pdbx_seq_one_letter_code
_entity_poly.pdbx_strand_id
1 'polypeptide(L)'
;MTVYVKQSNLRQQRPVVYNVLNIAKPAECDGPTLLSAREVITLFHEFGHALHGMLSNVTYPSIAGTSVCRDFLEFPSQINEKWATHDPVLRNYTLHYKTAEPMPE
;
A
#
# COMPACT_ATOMS: atom_id res chain seq x y z
N MET A 1 -7.46 -3.81 1.97
CA MET A 1 -7.58 -2.38 2.34
C MET A 1 -9.03 -2.07 2.66
N THR A 2 -9.31 -1.19 3.62
CA THR A 2 -10.67 -0.68 3.84
C THR A 2 -10.68 0.82 4.15
N VAL A 3 -11.74 1.50 3.70
CA VAL A 3 -11.98 2.92 3.93
C VAL A 3 -12.90 3.08 5.14
N TYR A 4 -12.37 3.64 6.23
CA TYR A 4 -13.15 3.92 7.45
C TYR A 4 -14.02 5.17 7.29
N VAL A 5 -13.43 6.26 6.77
CA VAL A 5 -14.14 7.49 6.41
C VAL A 5 -13.95 7.71 4.92
N LYS A 6 -15.04 7.78 4.17
CA LYS A 6 -14.99 8.09 2.74
C LYS A 6 -14.71 9.57 2.53
N GLN A 7 -13.91 9.90 1.52
CA GLN A 7 -13.77 11.28 1.08
C GLN A 7 -15.11 11.81 0.55
N SER A 8 -15.45 13.07 0.82
CA SER A 8 -16.61 13.74 0.24
C SER A 8 -16.55 15.26 0.42
N ASN A 9 -16.72 16.01 -0.68
CA ASN A 9 -16.86 17.46 -0.60
C ASN A 9 -18.24 17.88 -0.04
N LEU A 10 -19.30 17.11 -0.31
CA LEU A 10 -20.64 17.35 0.26
C LEU A 10 -20.62 17.32 1.80
N ARG A 11 -19.87 16.38 2.38
CA ARG A 11 -19.75 16.24 3.84
C ARG A 11 -18.52 16.93 4.42
N GLN A 12 -17.70 17.57 3.58
CA GLN A 12 -16.40 18.15 3.96
C GLN A 12 -15.49 17.15 4.71
N GLN A 13 -15.49 15.90 4.25
CA GLN A 13 -14.76 14.79 4.86
C GLN A 13 -13.50 14.47 4.08
N ARG A 14 -12.38 14.36 4.81
CA ARG A 14 -11.12 13.77 4.30
C ARG A 14 -11.15 12.25 4.50
N PRO A 15 -10.52 11.48 3.60
CA PRO A 15 -10.53 10.03 3.70
C PRO A 15 -9.71 9.55 4.91
N VAL A 16 -10.19 8.50 5.57
CA VAL A 16 -9.42 7.72 6.55
C VAL A 16 -9.37 6.29 6.03
N VAL A 17 -8.17 5.83 5.67
CA VAL A 17 -7.91 4.52 5.08
C VAL A 17 -7.03 3.70 6.00
N TYR A 18 -7.22 2.38 6.01
CA TYR A 18 -6.35 1.47 6.74
C TYR A 18 -6.01 0.23 5.90
N ASN A 19 -4.75 -0.18 6.00
CA ASN A 19 -4.22 -1.40 5.43
C ASN A 19 -3.98 -2.40 6.56
N VAL A 20 -4.41 -3.64 6.35
CA VAL A 20 -4.24 -4.74 7.29
C VAL A 20 -3.47 -5.83 6.57
N LEU A 21 -2.31 -6.19 7.12
CA LEU A 21 -1.45 -7.23 6.58
C LEU A 21 -1.22 -8.30 7.65
N ASN A 22 -1.00 -9.53 7.22
CA ASN A 22 -0.70 -10.67 8.09
C ASN A 22 0.78 -11.04 8.00
N ILE A 23 1.65 -10.11 8.38
CA ILE A 23 3.10 -10.33 8.44
C ILE A 23 3.42 -11.00 9.78
N ALA A 24 4.27 -12.03 9.76
CA ALA A 24 4.70 -12.70 10.98
C ALA A 24 5.46 -11.73 11.89
N LYS A 25 5.04 -11.62 13.15
CA LYS A 25 5.77 -10.86 14.15
C LYS A 25 7.01 -11.68 14.57
N PRO A 26 8.24 -11.15 14.45
CA PRO A 26 9.43 -11.87 14.92
C PRO A 26 9.39 -12.04 16.44
N ALA A 27 10.05 -13.08 16.97
CA ALA A 27 10.26 -13.17 18.41
C ALA A 27 11.15 -12.01 18.87
N GLU A 28 11.03 -11.62 20.15
CA GLU A 28 11.76 -10.44 20.68
C GLU A 28 13.29 -10.56 20.50
N CYS A 29 13.82 -11.77 20.42
CA CYS A 29 15.24 -12.04 20.22
C CYS A 29 15.67 -12.26 18.76
N ASP A 30 14.74 -12.34 17.79
CA ASP A 30 15.04 -12.72 16.40
C ASP A 30 15.42 -11.52 15.50
N GLY A 31 15.31 -10.29 16.02
CA GLY A 31 15.67 -9.07 15.31
C GLY A 31 14.47 -8.36 14.66
N PRO A 32 14.69 -7.56 13.60
CA PRO A 32 13.61 -6.77 13.00
C PRO A 32 12.65 -7.63 12.17
N THR A 33 11.48 -7.07 11.85
CA THR A 33 10.55 -7.69 10.89
C THR A 33 11.14 -7.65 9.48
N LEU A 34 11.62 -8.79 9.00
CA LEU A 34 12.04 -8.96 7.62
C LEU A 34 10.87 -9.46 6.77
N LEU A 35 10.73 -8.91 5.57
CA LEU A 35 9.65 -9.23 4.65
C LEU A 35 10.18 -10.12 3.53
N SER A 36 9.42 -11.17 3.20
CA SER A 36 9.59 -11.87 1.93
C SER A 36 9.21 -10.96 0.75
N ALA A 37 9.74 -11.26 -0.44
CA ALA A 37 9.38 -10.53 -1.66
C ALA A 37 7.86 -10.50 -1.90
N ARG A 38 7.15 -11.58 -1.56
CA ARG A 38 5.69 -11.66 -1.67
C ARG A 38 4.98 -10.73 -0.69
N GLU A 39 5.47 -10.60 0.54
CA GLU A 39 4.90 -9.66 1.52
C GLU A 39 5.17 -8.20 1.12
N VAL A 40 6.32 -7.91 0.51
CA VAL A 40 6.59 -6.59 -0.07
C VAL A 40 5.59 -6.28 -1.20
N ILE A 41 5.38 -7.20 -2.15
CA ILE A 41 4.38 -7.02 -3.20
C ILE A 41 2.98 -6.81 -2.61
N THR A 42 2.62 -7.58 -1.58
CA THR A 42 1.34 -7.42 -0.86
C THR A 42 1.22 -6.03 -0.24
N LEU A 43 2.29 -5.50 0.36
CA LEU A 43 2.32 -4.15 0.91
C LEU A 43 2.07 -3.09 -0.17
N PHE A 44 2.73 -3.20 -1.32
CA PHE A 44 2.51 -2.27 -2.44
C PHE A 44 1.09 -2.41 -3.03
N HIS A 45 0.56 -3.62 -3.13
CA HIS A 45 -0.82 -3.87 -3.57
C HIS A 45 -1.82 -3.12 -2.68
N GLU A 46 -1.75 -3.34 -1.37
CA GLU A 46 -2.63 -2.70 -0.40
C GLU A 46 -2.43 -1.18 -0.36
N PHE A 47 -1.20 -0.71 -0.58
CA PHE A 47 -0.92 0.72 -0.66
C PHE A 47 -1.48 1.36 -1.93
N GLY A 48 -1.58 0.64 -3.05
CA GLY A 48 -2.23 1.13 -4.27
C GLY A 48 -3.72 1.38 -4.06
N HIS A 49 -4.40 0.49 -3.34
CA HIS A 49 -5.75 0.71 -2.85
C HIS A 49 -5.84 1.92 -1.90
N ALA A 50 -4.88 2.08 -0.98
CA ALA A 50 -4.84 3.23 -0.09
C ALA A 50 -4.69 4.55 -0.87
N LEU A 51 -3.81 4.60 -1.88
CA LEU A 51 -3.66 5.75 -2.78
C LEU A 51 -4.97 6.06 -3.52
N HIS A 52 -5.65 5.03 -4.05
CA HIS A 52 -6.95 5.20 -4.71
C HIS A 52 -8.00 5.84 -3.79
N GLY A 53 -8.00 5.48 -2.50
CA GLY A 53 -8.86 6.11 -1.49
C GLY A 53 -8.41 7.52 -1.09
N MET A 54 -7.12 7.72 -0.82
CA MET A 54 -6.54 8.98 -0.33
C MET A 54 -6.60 10.10 -1.37
N LEU A 55 -6.43 9.76 -2.65
CA LEU A 55 -6.42 10.73 -3.75
C LEU A 55 -7.82 11.02 -4.32
N SER A 56 -8.87 10.43 -3.74
CA SER A 56 -10.23 10.71 -4.15
C SER A 56 -10.59 12.19 -3.89
N ASN A 57 -11.24 12.82 -4.85
CA ASN A 57 -11.74 14.18 -4.73
C ASN A 57 -13.08 14.34 -5.45
N VAL A 58 -14.14 13.86 -4.82
CA VAL A 58 -15.50 13.85 -5.37
C VAL A 58 -16.49 14.55 -4.43
N THR A 59 -17.62 14.98 -4.98
CA THR A 59 -18.71 15.59 -4.20
C THR A 59 -19.43 14.57 -3.34
N TYR A 60 -19.88 13.47 -3.96
CA TYR A 60 -20.78 12.50 -3.32
C TYR A 60 -20.01 11.30 -2.76
N PRO A 61 -20.28 10.87 -1.52
CA PRO A 61 -19.58 9.74 -0.90
C PRO A 61 -19.90 8.38 -1.55
N SER A 62 -20.96 8.29 -2.36
CA SER A 62 -21.34 7.07 -3.09
C SER A 62 -20.34 6.66 -4.17
N ILE A 63 -19.59 7.62 -4.71
CA ILE A 63 -18.61 7.43 -5.80
C ILE A 63 -17.17 7.73 -5.35
N ALA A 64 -16.93 7.79 -4.04
CA ALA A 64 -15.63 8.14 -3.49
C ALA A 64 -14.68 6.94 -3.41
N GLY A 65 -13.40 7.23 -3.66
CA GLY A 65 -12.28 6.29 -3.60
C GLY A 65 -12.54 5.03 -4.40
N THR A 66 -12.43 3.88 -3.72
CA THR A 66 -12.60 2.56 -4.30
C THR A 66 -14.05 2.15 -4.58
N SER A 67 -15.00 3.10 -4.59
CA SER A 67 -16.41 2.84 -4.93
C SER A 67 -16.60 2.77 -6.46
N VAL A 68 -15.94 1.81 -7.10
CA VAL A 68 -15.90 1.58 -8.57
C VAL A 68 -16.33 0.16 -8.91
N CYS A 69 -16.47 -0.16 -10.20
CA CYS A 69 -16.75 -1.52 -10.64
C CYS A 69 -15.66 -2.49 -10.16
N ARG A 70 -16.05 -3.71 -9.78
CA ARG A 70 -15.15 -4.70 -9.17
C ARG A 70 -13.99 -5.09 -10.10
N ASP A 71 -14.25 -5.16 -11.39
CA ASP A 71 -13.25 -5.43 -12.43
C ASP A 71 -12.22 -4.30 -12.61
N PHE A 72 -12.53 -3.09 -12.16
CA PHE A 72 -11.59 -1.96 -12.14
C PHE A 72 -10.92 -1.77 -10.77
N LEU A 73 -11.55 -2.22 -9.68
CA LEU A 73 -11.07 -2.01 -8.31
C LEU A 73 -9.61 -2.45 -8.10
N GLU A 74 -9.24 -3.59 -8.68
CA GLU A 74 -7.91 -4.19 -8.56
C GLU A 74 -6.85 -3.55 -9.47
N PHE A 75 -7.25 -2.74 -10.45
CA PHE A 75 -6.29 -2.14 -11.37
C PHE A 75 -5.32 -1.18 -10.64
N PRO A 76 -5.77 -0.23 -9.79
CA PRO A 76 -4.88 0.64 -9.05
C PRO A 76 -3.96 -0.06 -8.03
N SER A 77 -4.39 -1.18 -7.44
CA SER A 77 -3.53 -1.97 -6.55
C SER A 77 -2.45 -2.72 -7.34
N GLN A 78 -2.83 -3.40 -8.42
CA GLN A 78 -1.91 -4.19 -9.25
C GLN A 78 -0.89 -3.33 -10.02
N ILE A 79 -1.28 -2.15 -10.52
CA ILE A 79 -0.31 -1.24 -11.13
C ILE A 79 0.72 -0.75 -10.09
N ASN A 80 0.31 -0.57 -8.84
CA ASN A 80 1.20 -0.12 -7.78
C ASN A 80 2.22 -1.19 -7.36
N GLU A 81 1.90 -2.48 -7.53
CA GLU A 81 2.86 -3.59 -7.33
C GLU A 81 4.12 -3.45 -8.20
N LYS A 82 4.02 -2.83 -9.38
CA LYS A 82 5.16 -2.64 -10.28
C LYS A 82 6.28 -1.81 -9.66
N TRP A 83 5.95 -0.89 -8.75
CA TRP A 83 6.94 -0.09 -8.05
C TRP A 83 7.76 -0.91 -7.05
N ALA A 84 7.24 -2.04 -6.57
CA ALA A 84 8.00 -2.92 -5.69
C ALA A 84 9.28 -3.44 -6.37
N THR A 85 9.25 -3.64 -7.69
CA THR A 85 10.37 -4.20 -8.46
C THR A 85 10.95 -3.23 -9.48
N HIS A 86 10.58 -1.95 -9.43
CA HIS A 86 11.14 -0.94 -10.34
C HIS A 86 12.53 -0.54 -9.85
N ASP A 87 13.59 -0.73 -10.65
CA ASP A 87 14.99 -0.66 -10.18
C ASP A 87 15.33 0.55 -9.31
N PRO A 88 15.00 1.81 -9.67
CA PRO A 88 15.29 2.96 -8.82
C PRO A 88 14.60 2.90 -7.45
N VAL A 89 13.37 2.35 -7.39
CA VAL A 89 12.60 2.22 -6.15
C VAL A 89 13.11 1.02 -5.35
N LEU A 90 13.32 -0.13 -6.00
CA LEU A 90 13.83 -1.35 -5.39
C LEU A 90 15.15 -1.08 -4.68
N ARG A 91 16.15 -0.53 -5.41
CA ARG A 91 17.47 -0.22 -4.86
C ARG A 91 17.43 0.79 -3.71
N ASN A 92 16.39 1.62 -3.63
CA ASN A 92 16.23 2.59 -2.55
C ASN A 92 15.81 1.96 -1.22
N TYR A 93 15.12 0.81 -1.23
CA TYR A 93 14.67 0.16 0.01
C TYR A 93 15.33 -1.20 0.30
N THR A 94 16.04 -1.80 -0.64
CA THR A 94 16.72 -3.10 -0.47
C THR A 94 18.12 -2.96 0.12
N LEU A 95 18.16 -2.59 1.41
CA LEU A 95 19.40 -2.48 2.19
C LEU A 95 19.49 -3.61 3.21
N HIS A 96 20.69 -4.14 3.43
CA HIS A 96 20.91 -5.14 4.46
C HIS A 96 20.66 -4.53 5.86
N TYR A 97 19.79 -5.14 6.66
CA TYR A 97 19.27 -4.52 7.89
C TYR A 97 20.32 -4.19 8.95
N LYS A 98 21.49 -4.84 8.93
CA LYS A 98 22.59 -4.57 9.87
C LYS A 98 23.63 -3.60 9.33
N THR A 99 23.98 -3.73 8.05
CA THR A 99 25.13 -3.02 7.45
C THR A 99 24.69 -1.80 6.65
N ALA A 100 23.40 -1.69 6.33
CA ALA A 100 22.83 -0.71 5.41
C ALA A 100 23.44 -0.76 3.99
N GLU A 101 24.19 -1.81 3.66
CA GLU A 101 24.75 -2.01 2.33
C GLU A 101 23.63 -2.39 1.35
N PRO A 102 23.68 -1.90 0.09
CA PRO A 102 22.69 -2.23 -0.91
C PRO A 102 22.80 -3.69 -1.37
N MET A 103 21.70 -4.21 -1.93
CA MET A 103 21.72 -5.47 -2.66
C MET A 103 22.76 -5.41 -3.80
N PRO A 104 23.60 -6.45 -3.99
CA PRO A 104 24.51 -6.55 -5.13
C PRO A 104 23.79 -6.46 -6.48
N GLU A 105 24.50 -5.99 -7.51
CA GLU A 105 24.01 -5.99 -8.90
C GLU A 105 23.95 -7.38 -9.53
#